data_AF-A0A2G8T3Q2-F1
#
_entry.id   AF-A0A2G8T3Q2-F1
#
_cell.length_a   1.000
_cell.length_b   1.000
_cell.length_c   1.000
_cell.angle_alpha   90.00
_cell.angle_beta   90.00
_cell.angle_gamma   90.00
#
_symmetry.space_group_name_H-M   'P 1'
#
loop_
_entity.id
_entity.type
_entity.pdbx_description
1 polymer ?
#
loop_
_entity_poly.entity_id
_entity_poly.type
_entity_poly.pdbx_seq_one_letter_code
_entity_poly.pdbx_strand_id
1 'polypeptide(L)'
;MIFGLVQTIAGRNHIMSSTVTKTLVLAALFAISAAAAAASSNQPPRFLSVPALGLRLPFDLLNLEPFPEDLRATCDQIADDEQHTGRMWIFGRVKDAASTYFVLTGYFKRRSPHPERRLYQIWDDGAVFTILGAKCGGDPHASETFNARDPNAENNGNVPIPILRELARDLATQTVRAFGGPDQLRAAIITQRIDLDTLSPELQDAFRPYFPAATR
;
A
#
# COMPACT_ATOMS: atom_id res chain seq x y z
N MET A 1 -33.49 -16.90 -60.43
CA MET A 1 -32.85 -16.15 -61.54
C MET A 1 -31.38 -16.04 -61.17
N ILE A 2 -30.51 -17.00 -61.50
CA ILE A 2 -29.83 -17.27 -62.78
C ILE A 2 -29.10 -16.04 -63.37
N PHE A 3 -27.85 -16.29 -63.76
CA PHE A 3 -26.85 -15.52 -64.53
C PHE A 3 -25.84 -14.71 -63.69
N GLY A 4 -24.53 -14.89 -63.83
CA GLY A 4 -23.79 -15.78 -64.73
C GLY A 4 -22.28 -15.61 -64.52
N LEU A 5 -21.56 -16.73 -64.57
CA LEU A 5 -20.10 -16.87 -64.56
C LEU A 5 -19.57 -16.57 -65.97
N VAL A 6 -18.43 -15.88 -66.10
CA VAL A 6 -17.53 -16.05 -67.26
C VAL A 6 -16.09 -16.08 -66.77
N GLN A 7 -15.41 -17.15 -67.16
CA GLN A 7 -14.04 -17.55 -66.88
C GLN A 7 -13.17 -17.26 -68.12
N THR A 8 -11.94 -16.76 -67.91
CA THR A 8 -10.64 -17.06 -68.58
C THR A 8 -10.56 -17.18 -70.13
N ILE A 9 -9.49 -16.77 -70.83
CA ILE A 9 -8.17 -17.42 -70.92
C ILE A 9 -7.15 -16.51 -71.67
N ALA A 10 -5.89 -16.73 -71.31
CA ALA A 10 -4.57 -16.27 -71.75
C ALA A 10 -4.18 -16.16 -73.25
N GLY A 11 -3.05 -15.46 -73.47
CA GLY A 11 -2.08 -15.64 -74.58
C GLY A 11 -1.01 -14.51 -74.59
N ARG A 12 0.20 -14.63 -74.02
CA ARG A 12 1.45 -15.33 -74.42
C ARG A 12 2.47 -14.42 -75.17
N ASN A 13 3.56 -14.09 -74.44
CA ASN A 13 4.99 -13.79 -74.72
C ASN A 13 5.51 -13.56 -76.17
N HIS A 14 6.61 -12.86 -76.49
CA HIS A 14 7.96 -12.70 -75.88
C HIS A 14 8.65 -11.44 -76.46
N ILE A 15 9.72 -10.92 -75.82
CA ILE A 15 11.06 -10.65 -76.42
C ILE A 15 12.07 -10.27 -75.31
N MET A 16 13.32 -10.70 -75.53
CA MET A 16 14.47 -10.91 -74.64
C MET A 16 15.34 -9.69 -74.27
N SER A 17 16.17 -9.93 -73.24
CA SER A 17 17.58 -9.51 -73.03
C SER A 17 17.90 -8.14 -72.42
N SER A 18 18.47 -8.13 -71.20
CA SER A 18 19.93 -8.07 -71.01
C SER A 18 20.30 -8.03 -69.50
N THR A 19 21.00 -9.08 -69.08
CA THR A 19 22.22 -9.11 -68.23
C THR A 19 22.51 -7.99 -67.21
N VAL A 20 22.70 -8.37 -65.93
CA VAL A 20 23.88 -8.14 -65.04
C VAL A 20 23.41 -8.05 -63.56
N THR A 21 23.47 -9.13 -62.76
CA THR A 21 24.55 -9.55 -61.82
C THR A 21 24.54 -8.88 -60.42
N LYS A 22 24.42 -9.75 -59.38
CA LYS A 22 24.97 -9.71 -58.00
C LYS A 22 24.20 -9.06 -56.82
N THR A 23 23.69 -9.97 -55.97
CA THR A 23 23.93 -10.11 -54.51
C THR A 23 23.61 -8.95 -53.55
N LEU A 24 22.60 -9.11 -52.68
CA LEU A 24 22.78 -9.49 -51.26
C LEU A 24 21.43 -9.49 -50.49
N VAL A 25 21.13 -10.63 -49.90
CA VAL A 25 20.17 -10.86 -48.81
C VAL A 25 20.68 -10.16 -47.56
N LEU A 26 19.83 -9.49 -46.76
CA LEU A 26 19.95 -9.49 -45.29
C LEU A 26 18.75 -8.84 -44.58
N ALA A 27 17.96 -9.71 -43.96
CA ALA A 27 17.21 -9.57 -42.71
C ALA A 27 17.05 -8.15 -42.14
N ALA A 28 15.86 -7.58 -42.30
CA ALA A 28 15.38 -6.52 -41.44
C ALA A 28 13.98 -6.92 -40.96
N LEU A 29 13.93 -7.45 -39.73
CA LEU A 29 12.88 -7.22 -38.73
C LEU A 29 13.29 -8.00 -37.49
N PHE A 30 14.32 -7.47 -36.81
CA PHE A 30 14.46 -7.68 -35.38
C PHE A 30 13.17 -7.17 -34.73
N ALA A 31 12.23 -8.10 -34.47
CA ALA A 31 11.24 -7.90 -33.44
C ALA A 31 12.02 -7.79 -32.13
N ILE A 32 12.39 -6.57 -31.78
CA ILE A 32 12.92 -6.23 -30.47
C ILE A 32 11.78 -6.52 -29.51
N SER A 33 11.76 -7.74 -28.98
CA SER A 33 11.05 -8.11 -27.79
C SER A 33 11.55 -7.19 -26.69
N ALA A 34 10.90 -6.04 -26.54
CA ALA A 34 10.95 -5.26 -25.32
C ALA A 34 10.28 -6.10 -24.23
N ALA A 35 11.02 -7.09 -23.72
CA ALA A 35 10.81 -7.59 -22.39
C ALA A 35 11.03 -6.39 -21.48
N ALA A 36 9.95 -5.64 -21.21
CA ALA A 36 9.90 -4.75 -20.08
C ALA A 36 10.06 -5.65 -18.85
N ALA A 37 11.31 -5.97 -18.52
CA ALA A 37 11.66 -6.36 -17.18
C ALA A 37 11.17 -5.20 -16.32
N ALA A 38 10.05 -5.42 -15.63
CA ALA A 38 9.59 -4.53 -14.59
C ALA A 38 10.70 -4.52 -13.53
N ALA A 39 11.68 -3.65 -13.72
CA ALA A 39 12.76 -3.46 -12.77
C ALA A 39 12.09 -3.13 -11.44
N SER A 40 12.30 -3.99 -10.45
CA SER A 40 11.83 -3.73 -9.11
C SER A 40 12.41 -2.37 -8.69
N SER A 41 11.51 -1.41 -8.42
CA SER A 41 11.92 -0.06 -8.08
C SER A 41 12.75 -0.09 -6.79
N ASN A 42 14.01 0.36 -6.89
CA ASN A 42 14.91 0.56 -5.75
C ASN A 42 14.63 1.89 -5.01
N GLN A 43 13.55 2.58 -5.34
CA GLN A 43 13.10 3.78 -4.63
C GLN A 43 12.22 3.40 -3.44
N PRO A 44 12.27 4.17 -2.33
CA PRO A 44 11.31 4.03 -1.24
C PRO A 44 9.87 4.10 -1.74
N PRO A 45 8.90 3.56 -0.98
CA PRO A 45 7.49 3.66 -1.34
C PRO A 45 7.06 5.12 -1.51
N ARG A 46 6.10 5.37 -2.40
CA ARG A 46 5.55 6.72 -2.65
C ARG A 46 4.41 7.09 -1.71
N PHE A 47 3.82 6.09 -1.07
CA PHE A 47 2.73 6.26 -0.12
C PHE A 47 2.91 5.31 1.07
N LEU A 48 2.33 5.71 2.20
CA LEU A 48 1.97 4.84 3.32
C LEU A 48 0.48 4.52 3.24
N SER A 49 0.06 3.51 3.98
CA SER A 49 -1.35 3.19 4.21
C SER A 49 -1.73 3.63 5.61
N VAL A 50 -2.81 4.40 5.77
CA VAL A 50 -3.35 4.75 7.09
C VAL A 50 -3.87 3.47 7.75
N PRO A 51 -3.36 3.09 8.94
CA PRO A 51 -3.76 1.86 9.63
C PRO A 51 -5.28 1.75 9.78
N ALA A 52 -5.81 0.54 9.61
CA ALA A 52 -7.24 0.19 9.65
C ALA A 52 -8.15 0.86 8.59
N LEU A 53 -7.76 1.98 7.98
CA LEU A 53 -8.54 2.66 6.93
C LEU A 53 -8.13 2.25 5.52
N GLY A 54 -6.88 1.81 5.33
CA GLY A 54 -6.33 1.51 4.00
C GLY A 54 -6.13 2.75 3.11
N LEU A 55 -6.29 3.95 3.66
CA LEU A 55 -6.18 5.21 2.92
C LEU A 55 -4.71 5.45 2.55
N ARG A 56 -4.41 5.66 1.27
CA ARG A 56 -3.05 5.96 0.82
C ARG A 56 -2.68 7.41 1.13
N LEU A 57 -1.62 7.58 1.90
CA LEU A 57 -1.02 8.86 2.26
C LEU A 57 0.30 9.04 1.51
N PRO A 58 0.44 10.05 0.63
CA PRO A 58 1.70 10.34 -0.05
C PRO A 58 2.84 10.70 0.92
N PHE A 59 4.05 10.20 0.67
CA PHE A 59 5.21 10.42 1.55
C PHE A 59 5.67 11.88 1.62
N ASP A 60 5.48 12.64 0.54
CA ASP A 60 5.79 14.08 0.46
C ASP A 60 4.89 14.93 1.36
N LEU A 61 3.75 14.39 1.80
CA LEU A 61 2.83 15.02 2.74
C LEU A 61 3.01 14.51 4.17
N LEU A 62 3.94 13.59 4.41
CA LEU A 62 4.09 12.92 5.70
C LEU A 62 4.63 13.87 6.77
N ASN A 63 3.73 14.41 7.59
CA ASN A 63 4.04 15.21 8.78
C ASN A 63 3.67 14.42 10.05
N LEU A 64 4.28 13.25 10.21
CA LEU A 64 4.08 12.36 11.35
C LEU A 64 5.37 12.15 12.13
N GLU A 65 5.22 11.91 13.44
CA GLU A 65 6.34 11.57 14.31
C GLU A 65 6.86 10.17 13.97
N PRO A 66 8.17 10.01 13.74
CA PRO A 66 8.76 8.68 13.60
C PRO A 66 8.65 7.92 14.93
N PHE A 67 8.47 6.61 14.87
CA PHE A 67 8.47 5.78 16.07
C PHE A 67 9.89 5.72 16.67
N PRO A 68 10.07 5.95 17.99
CA PRO A 68 11.39 5.97 18.61
C PRO A 68 12.18 4.67 18.36
N GLU A 69 13.46 4.81 17.99
CA GLU A 69 14.29 3.67 17.61
C GLU A 69 14.57 2.71 18.79
N ASP A 70 14.71 3.25 19.99
CA ASP A 70 14.89 2.50 21.23
C ASP A 70 13.67 1.63 21.54
N LEU A 71 12.45 2.18 21.40
CA LEU A 71 11.22 1.40 21.56
C LEU A 71 11.05 0.37 20.44
N ARG A 72 11.35 0.75 19.19
CA ARG A 72 11.28 -0.18 18.04
C ARG A 72 12.20 -1.38 18.24
N ALA A 73 13.39 -1.19 18.80
CA ALA A 73 14.33 -2.26 19.09
C ALA A 73 13.81 -3.25 20.17
N THR A 74 12.83 -2.86 20.99
CA THR A 74 12.19 -3.77 21.97
C THR A 74 11.03 -4.59 21.39
N CYS A 75 10.59 -4.26 20.17
CA CYS A 75 9.48 -4.92 19.48
C CYS A 75 9.99 -5.85 18.40
N ASP A 76 10.18 -7.14 18.72
CA ASP A 76 10.73 -8.14 17.80
C ASP A 76 10.04 -8.15 16.41
N GLN A 77 8.75 -7.82 16.34
CA GLN A 77 7.98 -7.78 15.08
C GLN A 77 8.44 -6.66 14.13
N ILE A 78 9.07 -5.60 14.64
CA ILE A 78 9.43 -4.38 13.88
C ILE A 78 10.88 -3.92 14.12
N ALA A 79 11.63 -4.65 14.95
CA ALA A 79 13.04 -4.47 15.16
C ALA A 79 13.81 -4.73 13.85
N ASP A 80 14.99 -4.12 13.73
CA ASP A 80 15.89 -4.47 12.64
C ASP A 80 16.48 -5.84 12.89
N ASP A 81 16.58 -6.64 11.83
CA ASP A 81 17.23 -7.94 11.87
C ASP A 81 18.24 -8.07 10.71
N GLU A 82 18.75 -9.28 10.52
CA GLU A 82 19.71 -9.59 9.45
C GLU A 82 19.10 -9.42 8.04
N GLN A 83 17.77 -9.44 7.92
CA GLN A 83 17.06 -9.44 6.66
C GLN A 83 16.47 -8.07 6.30
N HIS A 84 16.09 -7.26 7.29
CA HIS A 84 15.30 -6.06 7.12
C HIS A 84 15.75 -4.90 8.01
N THR A 85 15.43 -3.70 7.55
CA THR A 85 15.45 -2.47 8.35
C THR A 85 14.09 -1.80 8.31
N GLY A 86 13.50 -1.52 9.46
CA GLY A 86 12.16 -0.95 9.60
C GLY A 86 12.19 0.57 9.76
N ARG A 87 11.24 1.25 9.14
CA ARG A 87 10.92 2.66 9.42
C ARG A 87 9.44 2.79 9.68
N MET A 88 9.09 3.27 10.87
CA MET A 88 7.72 3.33 11.36
C MET A 88 7.34 4.76 11.75
N TRP A 89 6.06 5.08 11.63
CA TRP A 89 5.48 6.36 12.03
C TRP A 89 4.30 6.13 12.96
N ILE A 90 4.14 7.05 13.90
CA ILE A 90 3.05 7.04 14.86
C ILE A 90 1.82 7.67 14.23
N PHE A 91 0.78 6.87 14.06
CA PHE A 91 -0.54 7.31 13.65
C PHE A 91 -1.49 7.47 14.84
N GLY A 92 -1.20 6.88 16.00
CA GLY A 92 -1.98 7.11 17.21
C GLY A 92 -1.18 6.74 18.44
N ARG A 93 -1.43 7.40 19.57
CA ARG A 93 -0.79 7.12 20.86
C ARG A 93 -1.74 7.39 22.01
N VAL A 94 -1.86 6.41 22.90
CA VAL A 94 -2.61 6.54 24.15
C VAL A 94 -1.76 5.96 25.27
N LYS A 95 -1.74 6.63 26.42
CA LYS A 95 -1.03 6.16 27.61
C LYS A 95 -2.02 5.93 28.73
N ASP A 96 -1.87 4.83 29.45
CA ASP A 96 -2.55 4.59 30.73
C ASP A 96 -1.54 4.55 31.90
N ALA A 97 -1.95 4.02 33.04
CA ALA A 97 -1.11 3.94 34.23
C ALA A 97 0.15 3.07 34.05
N ALA A 98 0.09 2.02 33.22
CA ALA A 98 1.13 1.00 33.10
C ALA A 98 1.73 0.89 31.69
N SER A 99 0.94 1.23 30.68
CA SER A 99 1.19 0.91 29.28
C SER A 99 1.10 2.14 28.39
N THR A 100 1.82 2.09 27.27
CA THR A 100 1.61 3.02 26.15
C THR A 100 1.23 2.22 24.92
N TYR A 101 0.12 2.61 24.31
CA TYR A 101 -0.43 2.00 23.12
C TYR A 101 -0.13 2.87 21.91
N PHE A 102 0.22 2.25 20.80
CA PHE A 102 0.57 2.92 19.56
C PHE A 102 -0.19 2.32 18.39
N VAL A 103 -0.71 3.16 17.50
CA VAL A 103 -1.09 2.74 16.14
C VAL A 103 0.05 3.11 15.21
N LEU A 104 0.66 2.13 14.55
CA LEU A 104 1.84 2.30 13.71
C LEU A 104 1.59 1.82 12.28
N THR A 105 2.28 2.42 11.31
CA THR A 105 2.56 1.81 10.01
C THR A 105 3.96 2.23 9.57
N GLY A 106 4.43 1.65 8.47
CA GLY A 106 5.69 2.03 7.88
C GLY A 106 6.06 1.13 6.72
N TYR A 107 7.36 0.96 6.55
CA TYR A 107 7.90 0.02 5.58
C TYR A 107 9.17 -0.64 6.10
N PHE A 108 9.47 -1.77 5.49
CA PHE A 108 10.73 -2.48 5.68
C PHE A 108 11.57 -2.39 4.41
N LYS A 109 12.86 -2.11 4.57
CA LYS A 109 13.87 -2.21 3.51
C LYS A 109 14.64 -3.51 3.70
N ARG A 110 14.66 -4.36 2.69
CA ARG A 110 15.44 -5.60 2.68
C ARG A 110 16.93 -5.28 2.60
N ARG A 111 17.76 -5.94 3.40
CA ARG A 111 19.22 -5.80 3.38
C ARG A 111 19.84 -6.53 2.19
N SER A 112 19.31 -7.71 1.86
CA SER A 112 19.76 -8.56 0.76
C SER A 112 18.57 -9.09 -0.05
N PRO A 113 17.91 -8.27 -0.89
CA PRO A 113 16.76 -8.71 -1.67
C PRO A 113 17.17 -9.71 -2.76
N HIS A 114 16.38 -10.78 -2.93
CA HIS A 114 16.43 -11.58 -4.14
C HIS A 114 16.07 -10.69 -5.35
N PRO A 115 16.68 -10.86 -6.55
CA PRO A 115 16.42 -10.00 -7.71
C PRO A 115 14.94 -9.84 -8.08
N GLU A 116 14.13 -10.87 -7.83
CA GLU A 116 12.70 -10.88 -8.12
C GLU A 116 11.82 -10.21 -7.04
N ARG A 117 12.40 -9.89 -5.88
CA ARG A 117 11.67 -9.26 -4.77
C ARG A 117 11.92 -7.76 -4.78
N ARG A 118 10.89 -7.00 -4.38
CA ARG A 118 11.02 -5.56 -4.17
C ARG A 118 11.95 -5.27 -3.00
N LEU A 119 12.81 -4.26 -3.14
CA LEU A 119 13.71 -3.81 -2.07
C LEU A 119 12.93 -3.31 -0.85
N TYR A 120 11.81 -2.65 -1.07
CA TYR A 120 10.93 -2.14 -0.02
C TYR A 120 9.62 -2.92 0.03
N GLN A 121 9.17 -3.20 1.26
CA GLN A 121 7.88 -3.80 1.56
C GLN A 121 7.09 -2.82 2.44
N ILE A 122 5.94 -2.39 1.96
CA ILE A 122 5.02 -1.54 2.72
C ILE A 122 4.29 -2.41 3.73
N TRP A 123 4.03 -1.89 4.92
CA TRP A 123 3.17 -2.52 5.90
C TRP A 123 1.76 -1.95 5.80
N ASP A 124 0.98 -2.54 4.90
CA ASP A 124 -0.28 -1.94 4.42
C ASP A 124 -1.39 -1.86 5.49
N ASP A 125 -1.41 -2.79 6.44
CA ASP A 125 -2.45 -2.81 7.49
C ASP A 125 -2.08 -2.00 8.74
N GLY A 126 -0.78 -1.74 8.92
CA GLY A 126 -0.24 -1.23 10.18
C GLY A 126 -0.52 -2.17 11.36
N ALA A 127 -0.23 -1.70 12.57
CA ALA A 127 -0.35 -2.49 13.79
C ALA A 127 -0.82 -1.64 14.97
N VAL A 128 -1.37 -2.32 15.97
CA VAL A 128 -1.55 -1.73 17.31
C VAL A 128 -0.59 -2.42 18.27
N PHE A 129 0.36 -1.65 18.79
CA PHE A 129 1.34 -2.10 19.77
C PHE A 129 1.03 -1.61 21.17
N THR A 130 1.40 -2.41 22.15
CA THR A 130 1.38 -2.09 23.57
C THR A 130 2.79 -2.21 24.12
N ILE A 131 3.29 -1.12 24.72
CA ILE A 131 4.57 -1.07 25.42
C ILE A 131 4.30 -1.07 26.93
N LEU A 132 4.78 -2.09 27.63
CA LEU A 132 4.71 -2.23 29.09
C LEU A 132 6.12 -2.42 29.65
N GLY A 133 6.70 -1.33 30.17
CA GLY A 133 8.11 -1.31 30.56
C GLY A 133 9.02 -1.58 29.36
N ALA A 134 9.81 -2.65 29.41
CA ALA A 134 10.68 -3.10 28.31
C ALA A 134 10.03 -4.17 27.40
N LYS A 135 8.76 -4.51 27.64
CA LYS A 135 8.04 -5.50 26.83
C LYS A 135 7.22 -4.79 25.77
N CYS A 136 7.29 -5.32 24.56
CA CYS A 136 6.43 -4.94 23.46
C CYS A 136 5.56 -6.12 23.05
N GLY A 137 4.26 -5.86 22.90
CA GLY A 137 3.29 -6.82 22.40
C GLY A 137 2.27 -6.12 21.52
N GLY A 138 1.30 -6.85 20.99
CA GLY A 138 0.26 -6.31 20.13
C GLY A 138 0.02 -7.15 18.90
N ASP A 139 -0.84 -6.64 18.03
CA ASP A 139 -1.29 -7.32 16.83
C ASP A 139 -0.70 -6.63 15.60
N PRO A 140 -0.06 -7.38 14.67
CA PRO A 140 0.53 -6.84 13.46
C PRO A 140 -0.50 -6.38 12.40
N HIS A 141 -1.80 -6.42 12.69
CA HIS A 141 -2.90 -5.94 11.86
C HIS A 141 -3.81 -5.00 12.66
N ALA A 142 -3.71 -3.69 12.41
CA ALA A 142 -4.50 -2.72 13.16
C ALA A 142 -6.02 -2.90 12.98
N SER A 143 -6.47 -3.26 11.78
CA SER A 143 -7.88 -3.55 11.50
C SER A 143 -8.41 -4.70 12.35
N GLU A 144 -7.64 -5.77 12.52
CA GLU A 144 -8.01 -6.92 13.36
C GLU A 144 -8.15 -6.49 14.82
N THR A 145 -7.22 -5.67 15.33
CA THR A 145 -7.30 -5.14 16.70
C THR A 145 -8.59 -4.33 16.93
N PHE A 146 -8.91 -3.41 16.01
CA PHE A 146 -10.11 -2.59 16.11
C PHE A 146 -11.40 -3.41 15.95
N ASN A 147 -11.37 -4.51 15.19
CA ASN A 147 -12.52 -5.37 14.93
C ASN A 147 -12.76 -6.41 16.04
N ALA A 148 -11.70 -6.91 16.68
CA ALA A 148 -11.80 -7.96 17.69
C ALA A 148 -12.62 -7.53 18.93
N ARG A 149 -12.49 -6.26 19.34
CA ARG A 149 -13.28 -5.61 20.42
C ARG A 149 -13.44 -6.50 21.66
N ASP A 150 -12.33 -7.03 22.15
CA ASP A 150 -12.34 -8.00 23.23
C ASP A 150 -12.80 -7.37 24.56
N PRO A 151 -13.97 -7.80 25.11
CA PRO A 151 -14.46 -7.27 26.38
C PRO A 151 -13.61 -7.68 27.59
N ASN A 152 -12.74 -8.69 27.44
CA ASN A 152 -11.85 -9.21 28.48
C ASN A 152 -10.39 -8.80 28.26
N ALA A 153 -10.14 -7.81 27.40
CA ALA A 153 -8.80 -7.37 27.02
C ALA A 153 -7.87 -7.07 28.20
N GLU A 154 -8.43 -6.55 29.31
CA GLU A 154 -7.71 -6.24 30.54
C GLU A 154 -7.05 -7.48 31.18
N ASN A 155 -7.54 -8.68 30.87
CA ASN A 155 -7.10 -9.95 31.48
C ASN A 155 -6.24 -10.82 30.56
N ASN A 156 -6.09 -10.48 29.28
CA ASN A 156 -5.38 -11.32 28.31
C ASN A 156 -4.36 -10.59 27.43
N GLY A 157 -4.12 -9.30 27.69
CA GLY A 157 -3.11 -8.51 26.99
C GLY A 157 -3.56 -7.91 25.66
N ASN A 158 -4.85 -8.05 25.31
CA ASN A 158 -5.45 -7.30 24.21
C ASN A 158 -5.68 -5.83 24.60
N VAL A 159 -6.09 -5.00 23.64
CA VAL A 159 -6.31 -3.57 23.86
C VAL A 159 -7.73 -3.32 24.42
N PRO A 160 -7.89 -2.72 25.61
CA PRO A 160 -9.21 -2.44 26.18
C PRO A 160 -10.04 -1.49 25.31
N ILE A 161 -11.36 -1.69 25.28
CA ILE A 161 -12.29 -0.86 24.48
C ILE A 161 -12.13 0.66 24.75
N PRO A 162 -11.98 1.13 26.02
CA PRO A 162 -11.73 2.55 26.26
C PRO A 162 -10.46 3.06 25.57
N ILE A 163 -9.39 2.25 25.57
CA ILE A 163 -8.13 2.58 24.90
C ILE A 163 -8.30 2.56 23.38
N LEU A 164 -9.02 1.59 22.81
CA LEU A 164 -9.33 1.56 21.37
C LEU A 164 -10.06 2.83 20.93
N ARG A 165 -11.02 3.31 21.71
CA ARG A 165 -11.74 4.54 21.40
C ARG A 165 -10.83 5.77 21.37
N GLU A 166 -9.93 5.90 22.35
CA GLU A 166 -8.97 7.01 22.36
C GLU A 166 -7.93 6.86 21.24
N LEU A 167 -7.48 5.65 20.93
CA LEU A 167 -6.59 5.39 19.79
C LEU A 167 -7.26 5.75 18.46
N ALA A 168 -8.55 5.44 18.27
CA ALA A 168 -9.29 5.81 17.08
C ALA A 168 -9.39 7.35 16.92
N ARG A 169 -9.58 8.08 18.02
CA ARG A 169 -9.62 9.56 18.03
C ARG A 169 -8.27 10.17 17.70
N ASP A 170 -7.20 9.67 18.31
CA ASP A 170 -5.86 10.17 17.98
C ASP A 170 -5.48 9.78 16.54
N LEU A 171 -5.84 8.58 16.09
CA LEU A 171 -5.70 8.15 14.69
C LEU A 171 -6.37 9.12 13.71
N ALA A 172 -7.62 9.52 13.96
CA ALA A 172 -8.29 10.52 13.16
C ALA A 172 -7.57 11.86 13.19
N THR A 173 -7.11 12.30 14.37
CA THR A 173 -6.39 13.56 14.56
C THR A 173 -5.06 13.59 13.80
N GLN A 174 -4.24 12.56 13.93
CA GLN A 174 -2.97 12.45 13.20
C GLN A 174 -3.21 12.30 11.70
N THR A 175 -4.25 11.59 11.28
CA THR A 175 -4.60 11.46 9.87
C THR A 175 -5.00 12.81 9.27
N VAL A 176 -5.85 13.60 9.95
CA VAL A 176 -6.18 14.98 9.53
C VAL A 176 -4.92 15.82 9.37
N ARG A 177 -4.02 15.77 10.36
CA ARG A 177 -2.74 16.50 10.30
C ARG A 177 -1.88 16.04 9.12
N ALA A 178 -1.79 14.74 8.89
CA ALA A 178 -0.98 14.16 7.82
C ALA A 178 -1.49 14.52 6.42
N PHE A 179 -2.80 14.67 6.23
CA PHE A 179 -3.39 15.15 4.98
C PHE A 179 -3.36 16.68 4.83
N GLY A 180 -2.93 17.41 5.86
CA GLY A 180 -2.86 18.88 5.84
C GLY A 180 -4.19 19.58 6.18
N GLY A 181 -5.17 18.85 6.73
CA GLY A 181 -6.45 19.42 7.17
C GLY A 181 -7.66 18.52 6.90
N PRO A 182 -8.83 18.88 7.47
CA PRO A 182 -10.05 18.06 7.40
C PRO A 182 -10.61 17.99 5.97
N ASP A 183 -10.46 19.05 5.18
CA ASP A 183 -10.99 19.09 3.81
C ASP A 183 -10.15 18.24 2.85
N GLN A 184 -8.83 18.24 3.02
CA GLN A 184 -7.94 17.36 2.28
C GLN A 184 -8.19 15.89 2.62
N LEU A 185 -8.43 15.58 3.90
CA LEU A 185 -8.82 14.24 4.32
C LEU A 185 -10.15 13.80 3.70
N ARG A 186 -11.19 14.65 3.73
CA ARG A 186 -12.49 14.38 3.08
C ARG A 186 -12.31 14.09 1.59
N ALA A 187 -11.55 14.93 0.89
CA ALA A 187 -11.28 14.75 -0.54
C ALA A 187 -10.57 13.41 -0.81
N ALA A 188 -9.60 13.04 0.03
CA ALA A 188 -8.89 11.77 -0.08
C ALA A 188 -9.82 10.56 0.17
N ILE A 189 -10.67 10.61 1.20
CA ILE A 189 -11.66 9.57 1.52
C ILE A 189 -12.60 9.34 0.32
N ILE A 190 -13.16 10.41 -0.25
CA ILE A 190 -14.06 10.33 -1.41
C ILE A 190 -13.33 9.75 -2.62
N THR A 191 -12.13 10.26 -2.91
CA THR A 191 -11.34 9.85 -4.08
C THR A 191 -10.96 8.37 -4.01
N GLN A 192 -10.59 7.90 -2.82
CA GLN A 192 -10.14 6.52 -2.60
C GLN A 192 -11.29 5.56 -2.26
N ARG A 193 -12.53 6.07 -2.20
CA ARG A 193 -13.75 5.28 -1.96
C ARG A 193 -13.66 4.45 -0.68
N ILE A 194 -13.16 5.07 0.39
CA ILE A 194 -13.20 4.43 1.71
C ILE A 194 -14.66 4.37 2.15
N ASP A 195 -15.08 3.23 2.70
CA ASP A 195 -16.43 3.01 3.19
C ASP A 195 -16.46 3.04 4.72
N LEU A 196 -17.13 4.06 5.29
CA LEU A 196 -17.27 4.23 6.74
C LEU A 196 -17.91 3.01 7.39
N ASP A 197 -18.91 2.41 6.74
CA ASP A 197 -19.73 1.35 7.32
C ASP A 197 -18.94 0.04 7.50
N THR A 198 -17.79 -0.08 6.82
CA THR A 198 -16.86 -1.21 6.97
C THR A 198 -15.90 -1.07 8.15
N LEU A 199 -15.81 0.11 8.75
CA LEU A 199 -14.92 0.37 9.88
C LEU A 199 -15.53 -0.13 11.19
N SER A 200 -14.70 -0.37 12.20
CA SER A 200 -15.18 -0.67 13.55
C SER A 200 -15.95 0.51 14.15
N PRO A 201 -16.85 0.31 15.14
CA PRO A 201 -17.63 1.39 15.74
C PRO A 201 -16.78 2.55 16.27
N GLU A 202 -15.63 2.24 16.89
CA GLU A 202 -14.70 3.22 17.42
C GLU A 202 -14.09 4.10 16.31
N LEU A 203 -13.74 3.49 15.17
CA LEU A 203 -13.26 4.18 13.98
C LEU A 203 -14.37 4.96 13.28
N GLN A 204 -15.58 4.40 13.20
CA GLN A 204 -16.75 5.08 12.65
C GLN A 204 -17.02 6.37 13.41
N ASP A 205 -17.06 6.31 14.75
CA ASP A 205 -17.27 7.47 15.60
C ASP A 205 -16.18 8.53 15.41
N ALA A 206 -14.91 8.11 15.35
CA ALA A 206 -13.78 9.03 15.22
C ALA A 206 -13.71 9.72 13.85
N PHE A 207 -14.06 9.00 12.77
CA PHE A 207 -13.94 9.50 11.41
C PHE A 207 -15.23 10.07 10.81
N ARG A 208 -16.40 9.86 11.42
CA ARG A 208 -17.71 10.36 10.96
C ARG A 208 -17.69 11.80 10.42
N PRO A 209 -17.01 12.79 11.05
CA PRO A 209 -17.00 14.18 10.56
C PRO A 209 -16.32 14.39 9.20
N TYR A 210 -15.56 13.40 8.71
CA TYR A 210 -14.79 13.46 7.47
C TYR A 210 -15.39 12.63 6.34
N PHE A 211 -16.52 11.98 6.59
CA PHE A 211 -17.30 11.31 5.55
C PHE A 211 -18.46 12.21 5.11
N PRO A 212 -18.85 12.17 3.83
CA PRO A 212 -20.04 12.86 3.38
C PRO A 212 -21.26 12.31 4.13
N ALA A 213 -22.20 13.19 4.49
CA ALA A 213 -23.49 12.73 5.00
C ALA A 213 -24.11 11.80 3.95
N ALA A 214 -24.63 10.65 4.39
CA ALA A 214 -25.33 9.74 3.50
C ALA A 214 -26.48 10.50 2.83
N THR A 215 -26.32 10.80 1.53
CA THR A 215 -27.42 11.27 0.69
C THR A 215 -28.36 10.08 0.54
N ARG A 216 -29.41 10.04 1.37
CA ARG A 216 -30.52 9.10 1.24
C ARG A 216 -31.31 9.37 -0.05
#